data_AF-A0A662J0I4-F1
#
_entry.id   AF-A0A662J0I4-F1
#
_cell.length_a   1.000
_cell.length_b   1.000
_cell.length_c   1.000
_cell.angle_alpha   90.00
_cell.angle_beta   90.00
_cell.angle_gamma   90.00
#
_symmetry.space_group_name_H-M   'P 1'
#
loop_
_entity.id
_entity.type
_entity.pdbx_description
1 polymer ?
#
loop_
_entity_poly.entity_id
_entity_poly.type
_entity_poly.pdbx_seq_one_letter_code
_entity_poly.pdbx_strand_id
1 'polypeptide(L)'
;MKGQSPKNVLENGEPLITFPVSFMENILNFGLEVGGKPIHGMRIRPSELKFSYSKPLILLPNEIAFRRHLLFSLTVSTLRKPTKINTLRKFMLTINANFLNTMSQIALDRYKDSRDSERRSWYWHILRVGRSIKVLYRLDR
;
A
#
# COMPACT_ATOMS: atom_id res chain seq x y z
N MET A 1 -26.97 37.20 1.04
CA MET A 1 -27.43 36.17 0.08
C MET A 1 -26.28 35.91 -0.88
N LYS A 2 -25.81 34.71 -1.21
CA LYS A 2 -26.06 33.31 -0.84
C LYS A 2 -24.69 32.63 -1.04
N GLY A 3 -24.31 31.74 -0.13
CA GLY A 3 -23.16 30.85 -0.36
C GLY A 3 -23.36 30.06 -1.64
N GLN A 4 -22.29 29.92 -2.42
CA GLN A 4 -22.26 28.96 -3.51
C GLN A 4 -22.32 27.56 -2.90
N SER A 5 -23.30 26.77 -3.35
CA SER A 5 -23.43 25.35 -3.04
C SER A 5 -22.13 24.62 -3.41
N PRO A 6 -21.52 23.85 -2.49
CA PRO A 6 -20.31 23.06 -2.77
C PRO A 6 -20.47 22.04 -3.91
N LYS A 7 -21.69 21.79 -4.39
CA LYS A 7 -21.95 20.92 -5.56
C LYS A 7 -21.41 21.50 -6.87
N ASN A 8 -21.23 22.83 -6.98
CA ASN A 8 -20.95 23.47 -8.26
C ASN A 8 -19.45 23.70 -8.52
N VAL A 9 -18.57 23.36 -7.57
CA VAL A 9 -17.10 23.35 -7.78
C VAL A 9 -16.63 22.01 -8.36
N LEU A 10 -17.54 21.06 -8.55
CA LEU A 10 -17.27 19.73 -9.12
C LEU A 10 -17.24 19.72 -10.67
N GLU A 11 -17.53 20.82 -11.36
CA GLU A 11 -17.77 20.79 -12.81
C GLU A 11 -16.56 21.08 -13.72
N ASN A 12 -15.43 21.63 -13.24
CA ASN A 12 -14.31 21.95 -14.14
C ASN A 12 -12.91 21.75 -13.52
N GLY A 13 -12.23 20.68 -13.95
CA GLY A 13 -10.78 20.46 -13.75
C GLY A 13 -10.46 19.35 -12.77
N GLU A 14 -10.02 18.21 -13.30
CA GLU A 14 -9.81 16.92 -12.63
C GLU A 14 -9.13 16.99 -11.24
N PRO A 15 -9.52 16.11 -10.30
CA PRO A 15 -8.83 15.99 -9.02
C PRO A 15 -7.38 15.54 -9.25
N LEU A 16 -6.43 16.42 -8.97
CA LEU A 16 -5.01 16.08 -8.84
C LEU A 16 -4.84 15.13 -7.65
N ILE A 17 -4.97 13.85 -7.97
CA ILE A 17 -4.84 12.65 -7.13
C ILE A 17 -6.04 12.39 -6.21
N THR A 18 -7.01 11.67 -6.75
CA THR A 18 -7.95 10.83 -5.99
C THR A 18 -7.32 9.45 -5.80
N PHE A 19 -7.00 9.08 -4.55
CA PHE A 19 -6.68 7.69 -4.24
C PHE A 19 -7.94 6.96 -3.79
N PRO A 20 -8.25 5.79 -4.35
CA PRO A 20 -9.35 4.98 -3.85
C PRO A 20 -9.10 4.61 -2.38
N VAL A 21 -10.00 5.03 -1.49
CA VAL A 21 -9.94 4.76 -0.04
C VAL A 21 -9.91 3.25 0.27
N SER A 22 -10.39 2.44 -0.67
CA SER A 22 -10.28 0.97 -0.62
C SER A 22 -8.84 0.46 -0.52
N PHE A 23 -7.84 1.22 -0.98
CA PHE A 23 -6.45 0.75 -0.99
C PHE A 23 -5.85 0.67 0.41
N MET A 24 -6.07 1.70 1.23
CA MET A 24 -5.65 1.66 2.63
C MET A 24 -6.48 0.62 3.40
N GLU A 25 -7.79 0.55 3.17
CA GLU A 25 -8.64 -0.46 3.81
C GLU A 25 -8.20 -1.89 3.48
N ASN A 26 -7.88 -2.19 2.22
CA ASN A 26 -7.41 -3.52 1.84
C ASN A 26 -6.05 -3.86 2.47
N ILE A 27 -5.13 -2.90 2.55
CA ILE A 27 -3.83 -3.09 3.22
C ILE A 27 -4.02 -3.32 4.72
N LEU A 28 -4.95 -2.59 5.35
CA LEU A 28 -5.26 -2.74 6.77
C LEU A 28 -5.95 -4.07 7.05
N ASN A 29 -6.98 -4.40 6.28
CA ASN A 29 -7.72 -5.66 6.39
C ASN A 29 -6.79 -6.85 6.19
N PHE A 30 -5.89 -6.80 5.21
CA PHE A 30 -4.90 -7.85 5.03
C PHE A 30 -3.94 -7.95 6.23
N GLY A 31 -3.59 -6.83 6.86
CA GLY A 31 -2.83 -6.80 8.11
C GLY A 31 -3.54 -7.55 9.25
N LEU A 32 -4.85 -7.39 9.36
CA LEU A 32 -5.66 -8.14 10.33
C LEU A 32 -5.73 -9.63 9.99
N GLU A 33 -5.89 -9.97 8.71
CA GLU A 33 -5.93 -11.36 8.24
C GLU A 33 -4.64 -12.14 8.54
N VAL A 34 -3.48 -11.49 8.50
CA VAL A 34 -2.20 -12.11 8.89
C VAL A 34 -1.96 -12.10 10.41
N GLY A 35 -3.00 -11.81 11.21
CA GLY A 35 -2.96 -11.81 12.68
C GLY A 35 -2.47 -10.51 13.29
N GLY A 36 -2.41 -9.42 12.52
CA GLY A 36 -2.02 -8.11 13.00
C GLY A 36 -3.07 -7.48 13.91
N LYS A 37 -2.62 -6.59 14.81
CA LYS A 37 -3.48 -5.84 15.73
C LYS A 37 -3.39 -4.35 15.43
N PRO A 38 -4.52 -3.63 15.34
CA PRO A 38 -4.49 -2.19 15.13
C PRO A 38 -3.99 -1.50 16.40
N ILE A 39 -3.05 -0.58 16.25
CA ILE A 39 -2.65 0.37 17.29
C ILE A 39 -3.35 1.69 16.97
N HIS A 40 -4.01 2.30 17.97
CA HIS A 40 -4.68 3.59 17.78
C HIS A 40 -3.71 4.62 17.17
N GLY A 41 -4.12 5.17 16.04
CA GLY A 41 -3.22 5.69 15.01
C GLY A 41 -2.34 6.86 15.43
N MET A 42 -1.17 6.93 14.80
CA MET A 42 -0.28 8.07 14.91
C MET A 42 -0.95 9.28 14.24
N ARG A 43 -1.24 10.34 15.01
CA ARG A 43 -1.69 11.61 14.44
C ARG A 43 -0.52 12.23 13.68
N ILE A 44 -0.63 12.28 12.36
CA ILE A 44 0.32 12.99 11.52
C ILE A 44 -0.27 14.36 11.25
N ARG A 45 0.47 15.39 11.65
CA ARG A 45 0.20 16.78 11.28
C ARG A 45 1.24 17.19 10.26
N PRO A 46 0.91 17.26 8.97
CA PRO A 46 1.80 17.83 7.97
C PRO A 46 2.14 19.27 8.37
N SER A 47 3.41 19.66 8.29
CA SER A 47 3.90 21.00 8.67
C SER A 47 3.16 22.15 7.96
N GLU A 48 2.55 21.86 6.82
CA GLU A 48 1.89 22.83 5.94
C GLU A 48 0.35 22.85 6.09
N LEU A 49 -0.23 21.97 6.90
CA LEU A 49 -1.69 21.82 7.04
C LEU A 49 -2.15 22.05 8.50
N LYS A 50 -3.28 22.77 8.66
CA LYS A 50 -3.96 22.96 9.96
C LYS A 50 -4.70 21.71 10.46
N PHE A 51 -4.74 20.64 9.67
CA PHE A 51 -5.48 19.43 9.99
C PHE A 51 -4.53 18.25 10.27
N SER A 52 -4.80 17.53 11.36
CA SER A 52 -4.16 16.25 11.67
C SER A 52 -5.01 15.11 11.16
N TYR A 53 -4.42 14.14 10.46
CA TYR A 53 -5.08 12.88 10.15
C TYR A 53 -4.46 11.74 10.96
N SER A 54 -5.28 10.77 11.36
CA SER A 54 -4.81 9.56 12.04
C SER A 54 -4.37 8.56 10.97
N LYS A 55 -3.09 8.20 10.95
CA LYS A 55 -2.62 7.10 10.12
C LYS A 55 -2.78 5.80 10.92
N PRO A 56 -3.60 4.85 10.46
CA PRO A 56 -3.77 3.58 11.16
C PRO A 56 -2.44 2.80 11.13
N LEU A 57 -2.03 2.32 12.30
CA LEU A 57 -0.85 1.48 12.48
C LEU A 57 -1.29 0.05 12.79
N ILE A 58 -0.63 -0.94 12.20
CA ILE A 58 -0.85 -2.36 12.50
C ILE A 58 0.44 -2.96 13.02
N LEU A 59 0.34 -3.62 14.17
CA LEU A 59 1.39 -4.45 14.73
C LEU A 59 1.25 -5.87 14.21
N LEU A 60 2.27 -6.38 13.53
CA LEU A 60 2.27 -7.73 12.97
C LEU A 60 2.89 -8.72 13.95
N PRO A 61 2.35 -9.94 14.08
CA PRO A 61 2.69 -10.87 15.16
C PRO A 61 4.07 -11.53 15.01
N ASN A 62 4.60 -11.59 13.78
CA ASN A 62 5.90 -12.19 13.48
C ASN A 62 6.41 -11.73 12.11
N GLU A 63 7.64 -12.14 11.79
CA GLU A 63 8.32 -11.79 10.56
C GLU A 63 7.63 -12.33 9.30
N ILE A 64 7.01 -13.50 9.36
CA ILE A 64 6.29 -14.10 8.22
C ILE A 64 5.07 -13.23 7.88
N ALA A 65 4.29 -12.82 8.89
CA ALA A 65 3.16 -11.91 8.73
C ALA A 65 3.62 -10.57 8.17
N PHE A 66 4.75 -10.04 8.64
CA PHE A 66 5.39 -8.85 8.09
C PHE A 66 5.74 -8.99 6.61
N ARG A 67 6.45 -10.06 6.22
CA ARG A 67 6.86 -10.28 4.83
C ARG A 67 5.66 -10.42 3.90
N ARG A 68 4.60 -11.13 4.33
CA ARG A 68 3.33 -11.24 3.58
C ARG A 68 2.68 -9.88 3.40
N HIS A 69 2.56 -9.12 4.49
CA HIS A 69 1.94 -7.79 4.48
C HIS A 69 2.71 -6.80 3.60
N LEU A 70 4.03 -6.83 3.65
CA LEU A 70 4.92 -6.03 2.80
C LEU A 70 4.67 -6.33 1.32
N LEU A 71 4.76 -7.60 0.92
CA LEU A 71 4.57 -7.97 -0.49
C LEU A 71 3.14 -7.69 -0.97
N PHE A 72 2.13 -7.97 -0.14
CA PHE A 72 0.75 -7.60 -0.46
C PHE A 72 0.62 -6.10 -0.72
N SER A 73 1.17 -5.26 0.16
CA SER A 73 1.13 -3.80 0.06
C SER A 73 1.83 -3.27 -1.19
N LEU A 74 2.98 -3.85 -1.54
CA LEU A 74 3.71 -3.48 -2.75
C LEU A 74 2.99 -3.93 -4.02
N THR A 75 2.49 -5.16 -4.05
CA THR A 75 1.80 -5.69 -5.23
C THR A 75 0.47 -5.00 -5.44
N VAL A 76 -0.33 -4.83 -4.38
CA VAL A 76 -1.62 -4.15 -4.47
C VAL A 76 -1.41 -2.75 -5.04
N SER A 77 -0.38 -2.01 -4.60
CA SER A 77 -0.03 -0.65 -5.08
C SER A 77 0.28 -0.54 -6.58
N THR A 78 0.42 -1.68 -7.26
CA THR A 78 0.69 -1.75 -8.70
C THR A 78 -0.50 -2.29 -9.52
N LEU A 79 -1.60 -2.66 -8.86
CA LEU A 79 -2.84 -3.11 -9.50
C LEU A 79 -3.61 -1.92 -10.07
N ARG A 80 -4.04 -2.06 -11.33
CA ARG A 80 -4.93 -1.09 -11.98
C ARG A 80 -6.41 -1.37 -11.76
N LYS A 81 -6.76 -2.63 -11.44
CA LYS A 81 -8.14 -3.09 -11.27
C LYS A 81 -8.35 -3.72 -9.88
N PRO A 82 -9.40 -3.34 -9.13
CA PRO A 82 -9.65 -3.85 -7.79
C PRO A 82 -10.13 -5.31 -7.75
N THR A 83 -10.60 -5.85 -8.88
CA THR A 83 -11.15 -7.22 -8.97
C THR A 83 -10.15 -8.33 -8.64
N LYS A 84 -8.84 -8.05 -8.69
CA LYS A 84 -7.77 -9.02 -8.47
C LYS A 84 -7.21 -9.01 -7.04
N ILE A 85 -7.72 -8.12 -6.17
CA ILE A 85 -7.24 -7.99 -4.78
C ILE A 85 -7.51 -9.27 -4.00
N ASN A 86 -8.68 -9.90 -4.17
CA ASN A 86 -9.00 -11.17 -3.53
C ASN A 86 -8.07 -12.31 -3.96
N THR A 87 -7.69 -12.34 -5.24
CA THR A 87 -6.72 -13.32 -5.76
C THR A 87 -5.35 -13.10 -5.14
N LEU A 88 -4.89 -11.84 -5.10
CA LEU A 88 -3.63 -11.47 -4.46
C LEU A 88 -3.62 -11.84 -2.96
N ARG A 89 -4.71 -11.55 -2.25
CA ARG A 89 -4.92 -11.90 -0.84
C ARG A 89 -4.74 -13.40 -0.61
N LYS A 90 -5.48 -14.24 -1.34
CA LYS A 90 -5.37 -15.71 -1.25
C LYS A 90 -3.96 -16.18 -1.55
N PHE A 91 -3.33 -15.63 -2.59
CA PHE A 91 -1.97 -15.96 -2.96
C PHE A 91 -0.97 -15.64 -1.83
N MET A 92 -1.05 -14.45 -1.22
CA MET A 92 -0.13 -14.05 -0.15
C MET A 92 -0.26 -14.92 1.11
N LEU A 93 -1.44 -15.49 1.35
CA LEU A 93 -1.65 -16.44 2.45
C LEU A 93 -1.01 -17.81 2.17
N THR A 94 -0.99 -18.25 0.91
CA THR A 94 -0.50 -19.59 0.50
C THR A 94 0.89 -19.60 -0.13
N ILE A 95 1.51 -18.43 -0.28
CA ILE A 95 2.83 -18.27 -0.89
C ILE A 95 3.89 -19.13 -0.19
N ASN A 96 4.74 -19.76 -0.99
CA ASN A 96 5.85 -20.55 -0.48
C ASN A 96 6.82 -19.68 0.34
N ALA A 97 7.30 -20.19 1.48
CA ALA A 97 8.15 -19.45 2.41
C ALA A 97 9.49 -19.01 1.79
N ASN A 98 10.12 -19.83 0.95
CA ASN A 98 11.38 -19.47 0.29
C ASN A 98 11.15 -18.32 -0.68
N PHE A 99 10.08 -18.40 -1.49
CA PHE A 99 9.75 -17.33 -2.42
C PHE A 99 9.37 -16.03 -1.69
N LEU A 100 8.57 -16.13 -0.62
CA LEU A 100 8.23 -15.02 0.26
C LEU A 100 9.49 -14.34 0.80
N ASN A 101 10.42 -15.12 1.36
CA ASN A 101 11.65 -14.63 1.96
C ASN A 101 12.52 -13.91 0.94
N THR A 102 12.75 -14.52 -0.22
CA THR A 102 13.55 -13.92 -1.30
C THR A 102 12.95 -12.61 -1.79
N MET A 103 11.65 -12.59 -2.11
CA MET A 103 11.00 -11.41 -2.65
C MET A 103 10.93 -10.27 -1.62
N SER A 104 10.64 -10.58 -0.36
CA SER A 104 10.62 -9.56 0.69
C SER A 104 12.02 -9.04 0.99
N GLN A 105 13.05 -9.89 0.94
CA GLN A 105 14.43 -9.46 1.13
C GLN A 105 14.86 -8.51 0.03
N ILE A 106 14.57 -8.83 -1.24
CA ILE A 106 14.81 -7.93 -2.37
C ILE A 106 14.09 -6.59 -2.15
N ALA A 107 12.84 -6.60 -1.67
CA ALA A 107 12.12 -5.35 -1.38
C ALA A 107 12.81 -4.51 -0.28
N LEU A 108 13.29 -5.16 0.78
CA LEU A 108 14.00 -4.49 1.88
C LEU A 108 15.36 -3.95 1.46
N ASP A 109 16.15 -4.71 0.70
CA ASP A 109 17.45 -4.28 0.20
C ASP A 109 17.27 -3.07 -0.74
N ARG A 110 16.29 -3.15 -1.66
CA ARG A 110 15.93 -2.01 -2.52
C ARG A 110 15.49 -0.79 -1.74
N TYR A 111 14.82 -0.96 -0.60
CA TYR A 111 14.43 0.15 0.26
C TYR A 111 15.64 0.77 0.97
N LYS A 112 16.58 -0.04 1.46
CA LYS A 112 17.82 0.44 2.08
C LYS A 112 18.66 1.23 1.09
N ASP A 113 19.01 0.63 -0.05
CA ASP A 113 19.79 1.28 -1.12
C ASP A 113 19.18 2.61 -1.56
N SER A 114 17.85 2.62 -1.62
CA SER A 114 17.04 3.76 -2.01
C SER A 114 17.04 4.89 -0.99
N ARG A 115 16.90 4.56 0.30
CA ARG A 115 16.86 5.51 1.40
C ARG A 115 18.21 6.22 1.56
N ASP A 116 19.29 5.49 1.30
CA ASP A 116 20.65 6.02 1.38
C ASP A 116 21.05 6.81 0.13
N SER A 117 20.22 6.80 -0.92
CA SER A 117 20.37 7.61 -2.12
C SER A 117 19.46 8.84 -2.09
N GLU A 118 19.95 10.03 -2.41
CA GLU A 118 19.11 11.26 -2.53
C GLU A 118 18.12 11.24 -3.72
N ARG A 119 17.94 10.09 -4.38
CA ARG A 119 17.12 9.96 -5.58
C ARG A 119 15.64 9.87 -5.24
N ARG A 120 14.88 10.93 -5.58
CA ARG A 120 13.41 10.99 -5.44
C ARG A 120 12.64 9.87 -6.16
N SER A 121 13.26 9.09 -7.05
CA SER A 121 12.63 7.96 -7.75
C SER A 121 12.64 6.65 -6.97
N TRP A 122 13.14 6.64 -5.72
CA TRP A 122 13.31 5.44 -4.91
C TRP A 122 12.05 4.57 -4.78
N TYR A 123 10.89 5.18 -4.61
CA TYR A 123 9.62 4.47 -4.45
C TYR A 123 9.30 3.56 -5.65
N TRP A 124 9.70 3.94 -6.86
CA TRP A 124 9.52 3.12 -8.06
C TRP A 124 10.35 1.83 -8.02
N HIS A 125 11.54 1.85 -7.40
CA HIS A 125 12.41 0.68 -7.33
C HIS A 125 11.82 -0.42 -6.46
N ILE A 126 11.16 -0.04 -5.38
CA ILE A 126 10.49 -0.99 -4.48
C ILE A 126 9.19 -1.50 -5.12
N LEU A 127 8.42 -0.61 -5.77
CA LEU A 127 7.19 -1.00 -6.49
C LEU A 127 7.44 -1.98 -7.65
N ARG A 128 8.66 -2.02 -8.21
CA ARG A 128 9.01 -3.05 -9.21
C ARG A 128 8.90 -4.47 -8.65
N VAL A 129 9.20 -4.69 -7.36
CA VAL A 129 9.02 -6.01 -6.72
C VAL A 129 7.54 -6.40 -6.76
N GLY A 130 6.65 -5.46 -6.42
CA GLY A 130 5.20 -5.64 -6.53
C GLY A 130 4.75 -5.97 -7.96
N ARG A 131 5.28 -5.25 -8.96
CA ARG A 131 5.02 -5.53 -10.39
C ARG A 131 5.52 -6.91 -10.82
N SER A 132 6.69 -7.35 -10.36
CA SER A 132 7.22 -8.67 -10.68
C SER A 132 6.30 -9.79 -10.19
N ILE A 133 5.80 -9.68 -8.95
CA ILE A 133 4.80 -10.62 -8.40
C ILE A 133 3.53 -10.60 -9.27
N LYS A 134 3.08 -9.41 -9.65
CA LYS A 134 1.91 -9.24 -10.51
C LYS A 134 2.06 -9.95 -11.86
N VAL A 135 3.23 -9.85 -12.49
CA VAL A 135 3.54 -10.48 -13.79
C VAL A 135 3.69 -11.99 -13.65
N LEU A 136 4.49 -12.45 -12.68
CA LEU A 136 4.77 -13.88 -12.45
C LEU A 136 3.48 -14.69 -12.25
N TYR A 137 2.53 -14.11 -11.50
CA TYR A 137 1.27 -14.78 -11.16
C TYR A 137 0.11 -14.35 -12.05
N ARG A 138 0.39 -13.69 -13.18
CA ARG A 138 -0.60 -13.27 -14.19
C ARG A 138 -1.79 -12.52 -13.57
N LEU A 139 -1.54 -11.72 -12.53
CA LEU A 139 -2.57 -10.94 -11.85
C LEU A 139 -3.09 -9.78 -12.71
N ASP A 140 -2.42 -9.49 -13.85
CA ASP A 140 -2.83 -8.51 -14.86
C ASP A 140 -3.70 -9.09 -16.01
N ARG A 141 -3.82 -10.42 -16.15
CA ARG A 141 -4.63 -11.05 -17.21
C ARG A 141 -6.05 -11.37 -16.74
#